data_AF-A0A942MK23-F1
#
_entry.id   AF-A0A942MK23-F1
#
_cell.length_a   1.000
_cell.length_b   1.000
_cell.length_c   1.000
_cell.angle_alpha   90.00
_cell.angle_beta   90.00
_cell.angle_gamma   90.00
#
_symmetry.space_group_name_H-M   'P 1'
#
loop_
_entity.id
_entity.type
_entity.pdbx_description
1 polymer ?
#
loop_
_entity_poly.entity_id
_entity_poly.type
_entity_poly.pdbx_seq_one_letter_code
_entity_poly.pdbx_strand_id
1 'polypeptide(L)' 'VHNKTLLIFLQELFPQTNIVPIDEFGTSSDAKEAIAFALLANETLCGNPSNVPSVTGANRATILGKICLP' A
#
# COMPACT_ATOMS: atom_id res chain seq x y z
N VAL A 1 6.60 11.60 -1.62
CA VAL A 1 7.85 11.76 -2.42
C VAL A 1 8.26 13.23 -2.65
N HIS A 2 7.44 14.20 -2.24
CA HIS A 2 7.64 15.62 -2.58
C HIS A 2 8.70 16.36 -1.74
N ASN A 3 9.02 15.88 -0.53
CA ASN A 3 10.02 16.52 0.34
C ASN A 3 11.43 15.99 0.02
N LYS A 4 12.20 16.80 -0.70
CA LYS A 4 13.57 16.47 -1.13
C LYS A 4 14.56 16.31 0.03
N THR A 5 14.43 17.11 1.09
CA THR A 5 15.34 17.03 2.26
C THR A 5 15.23 15.67 2.94
N LEU A 6 14.01 15.16 3.12
CA LEU A 6 13.80 13.84 3.72
C LEU A 6 14.32 12.71 2.82
N LEU A 7 14.18 12.83 1.49
CA LEU A 7 14.73 11.85 0.56
C LEU A 7 16.26 11.80 0.61
N ILE A 8 16.93 12.96 0.72
CA ILE A 8 18.38 13.04 0.88
C ILE A 8 18.81 12.33 2.17
N PHE A 9 18.17 12.65 3.31
CA PHE A 9 18.51 12.01 4.59
C PHE A 9 18.27 10.50 4.58
N LEU A 10 17.18 10.04 3.95
CA LEU A 10 16.95 8.61 3.79
C LEU A 10 18.07 7.97 2.96
N GLN A 11 18.52 8.61 1.87
CA GLN A 11 19.58 8.05 1.03
C GLN A 11 20.94 8.02 1.74
N GLU A 12 21.23 9.00 2.59
CA GLU A 12 22.43 9.03 3.44
C GLU A 12 22.41 7.95 4.52
N LEU A 13 21.25 7.70 5.14
CA LEU A 13 21.08 6.64 6.16
C LEU A 13 21.15 5.23 5.57
N PHE A 14 20.72 5.06 4.32
CA PHE A 14 20.72 3.78 3.61
C PHE A 14 21.55 3.86 2.31
N PRO A 15 22.88 4.03 2.40
CA PRO A 15 23.72 4.33 1.23
C PRO A 15 23.80 3.20 0.21
N GLN A 16 23.48 1.97 0.61
CA GLN A 16 23.46 0.79 -0.28
C GLN A 16 22.07 0.50 -0.85
N THR A 17 21.04 1.24 -0.44
CA THR A 17 19.67 1.06 -0.91
C THR A 17 19.31 2.16 -1.89
N ASN A 18 18.78 1.79 -3.04
CA ASN A 18 18.26 2.76 -4.00
C ASN A 18 16.90 3.28 -3.53
N ILE A 19 16.81 4.57 -3.18
CA ILE A 19 15.57 5.18 -2.70
C ILE A 19 14.94 5.99 -3.84
N VAL A 20 13.86 5.44 -4.41
CA VAL A 20 13.16 6.03 -5.54
C VAL A 20 11.66 6.20 -5.27
N PRO A 21 11.00 7.21 -5.88
CA PRO A 21 9.55 7.32 -5.91
C PRO A 21 8.89 6.10 -6.59
N ILE A 22 7.67 5.77 -6.17
CA ILE A 22 6.90 4.71 -6.84
C ILE A 22 6.49 5.10 -8.28
N ASP A 23 6.49 6.39 -8.59
CA ASP A 23 6.21 6.94 -9.93
C ASP A 23 7.14 6.38 -11.01
N GLU A 24 8.36 5.99 -10.64
CA GLU A 24 9.31 5.32 -11.56
C GLU A 24 8.82 3.94 -12.02
N PHE A 25 7.91 3.31 -11.27
CA PHE A 25 7.29 2.02 -11.62
C PHE A 25 5.94 2.18 -12.32
N GLY A 26 5.62 3.39 -12.80
CA GLY A 26 4.41 3.65 -13.59
C GLY A 26 3.14 3.85 -12.75
N THR A 27 3.25 4.00 -11.43
CA THR A 27 2.11 4.28 -10.54
C THR A 27 2.34 5.59 -9.80
N SER A 28 1.37 6.50 -9.85
CA SER A 28 1.46 7.78 -9.13
C SER A 28 1.61 7.55 -7.62
N SER A 29 2.57 8.24 -6.99
CA SER A 29 2.75 8.24 -5.53
C SER A 29 1.48 8.61 -4.79
N ASP A 30 0.74 9.60 -5.31
CA ASP A 30 -0.45 10.13 -4.64
C ASP A 30 -1.67 9.21 -4.85
N ALA A 31 -1.67 8.38 -5.90
CA ALA A 31 -2.78 7.47 -6.21
C ALA A 31 -2.66 6.09 -5.56
N LYS A 32 -1.46 5.69 -5.09
CA LYS A 32 -1.17 4.34 -4.60
C LYS A 32 -2.19 3.83 -3.58
N GLU A 33 -2.58 4.67 -2.62
CA GLU A 33 -3.52 4.27 -1.55
C GLU A 33 -4.95 4.13 -2.07
N ALA A 34 -5.38 5.01 -2.98
CA ALA A 34 -6.70 4.88 -3.63
C ALA A 34 -6.79 3.58 -4.46
N ILE A 35 -5.73 3.25 -5.20
CA ILE A 35 -5.62 1.98 -5.93
C ILE A 35 -5.67 0.80 -4.96
N ALA A 36 -4.98 0.89 -3.81
CA ALA A 36 -5.03 -0.17 -2.79
C ALA A 36 -6.47 -0.39 -2.29
N PHE A 37 -7.25 0.66 -2.03
CA PHE A 37 -8.66 0.50 -1.65
C PHE A 37 -9.51 -0.12 -2.76
N ALA A 38 -9.26 0.21 -4.03
CA ALA A 38 -9.94 -0.43 -5.15
C ALA A 38 -9.64 -1.94 -5.23
N LEU A 39 -8.38 -2.33 -5.00
CA LEU A 39 -8.00 -3.75 -4.88
C LEU A 39 -8.70 -4.42 -3.69
N LEU A 40 -8.72 -3.77 -2.51
CA LEU A 40 -9.41 -4.33 -1.33
C LEU A 40 -10.89 -4.56 -1.61
N ALA A 41 -11.57 -3.65 -2.30
CA ALA A 41 -12.95 -3.81 -2.71
C ALA A 41 -13.14 -4.98 -3.68
N ASN A 42 -12.23 -5.17 -4.65
CA ASN A 42 -12.23 -6.34 -5.53
C ASN A 42 -12.12 -7.64 -4.72
N GLU A 43 -11.21 -7.71 -3.75
CA GLU A 43 -11.06 -8.90 -2.91
C GLU A 43 -12.32 -9.16 -2.06
N THR A 44 -12.99 -8.12 -1.57
CA THR A 44 -14.29 -8.27 -0.91
C THR A 44 -15.33 -8.89 -1.85
N LEU A 45 -15.41 -8.43 -3.10
CA LEU A 45 -16.35 -8.93 -4.10
C LEU A 45 -16.05 -10.37 -4.52
N CYS A 46 -14.78 -10.73 -4.65
CA CYS A 46 -14.34 -12.08 -4.97
C CYS A 46 -14.37 -13.05 -3.78
N GLY A 47 -14.59 -12.56 -2.56
CA GLY A 47 -14.61 -13.37 -1.34
C GLY A 47 -13.22 -13.79 -0.85
N ASN A 48 -12.19 -13.05 -1.23
CA ASN A 48 -10.80 -13.33 -0.88
C ASN A 48 -10.37 -12.54 0.37
N PRO A 49 -9.64 -13.17 1.32
CA PRO A 49 -8.97 -12.44 2.39
C PRO A 49 -7.92 -11.48 1.86
N SER A 50 -7.88 -10.26 2.39
CA SER A 50 -6.92 -9.23 1.96
C SER A 50 -6.07 -8.66 3.09
N ASN A 51 -6.34 -9.02 4.35
CA ASN A 51 -5.41 -8.73 5.44
C ASN A 51 -4.26 -9.74 5.47
N VAL A 52 -3.09 -9.28 5.91
CA VAL A 52 -1.93 -10.13 6.16
C VAL A 52 -1.73 -10.23 7.69
N PRO A 53 -2.08 -11.37 8.34
CA PRO A 53 -2.02 -11.51 9.80
C PRO A 53 -0.68 -11.16 10.43
N SER A 54 0.44 -11.48 9.79
CA SER A 54 1.78 -11.14 10.28
C SER A 54 2.07 -9.64 10.29
N VAL A 55 1.33 -8.85 9.52
CA VAL A 55 1.41 -7.38 9.48
C VAL A 55 0.37 -6.76 10.43
N THR A 56 -0.85 -7.28 10.47
CA THR A 56 -1.96 -6.68 11.24
C THR A 56 -2.10 -7.19 12.67
N GLY A 57 -1.43 -8.30 13.03
CA GLY A 57 -1.62 -8.98 14.31
C GLY A 57 -2.96 -9.70 14.45
N ALA A 58 -3.71 -9.88 13.35
CA ALA A 58 -4.99 -10.59 13.40
C ALA A 58 -4.78 -12.09 13.63
N ASN A 59 -5.71 -12.76 14.32
CA ASN A 59 -5.62 -14.20 14.58
C ASN A 59 -5.76 -15.08 13.32
N ARG A 60 -6.27 -14.55 12.22
CA ARG A 60 -6.45 -15.25 10.94
C ARG A 60 -6.57 -14.29 9.76
N ALA A 61 -6.40 -14.82 8.56
CA ALA A 61 -6.79 -14.14 7.33
C ALA A 61 -8.33 -14.03 7.26
N THR A 62 -8.84 -12.89 6.80
CA THR A 62 -10.26 -12.56 6.74
C THR A 62 -10.56 -11.60 5.59
N ILE A 63 -11.78 -11.69 5.06
CA ILE A 63 -12.28 -10.76 4.05
C ILE A 63 -12.52 -9.41 4.73
N LEU A 64 -11.90 -8.36 4.21
CA LEU A 64 -12.09 -6.99 4.70
C LEU A 64 -13.25 -6.31 3.97
N GLY A 65 -13.81 -5.26 4.59
CA GLY A 65 -14.84 -4.41 3.98
C GLY A 65 -16.29 -4.82 4.25
N LYS A 66 -17.22 -4.01 3.75
CA LYS A 66 -18.69 -4.23 3.82
C LYS A 66 -19.32 -3.73 2.52
N ILE A 67 -20.20 -4.52 1.92
CA ILE A 67 -20.99 -4.11 0.76
C ILE A 67 -22.21 -3.32 1.26
N CYS A 68 -22.32 -2.07 0.82
CA CYS A 68 -23.46 -1.20 1.10
C CYS A 68 -24.24 -1.04 -0.21
N LEU A 69 -25.41 -1.68 -0.30
CA LEU A 69 -26.31 -1.55 -1.44
C LEU A 69 -27.02 -0.18 -1.40
N PRO A 70 -27.39 0.37 -2.58
CA PRO A 70 -28.07 1.66 -2.69
C PRO A 70 -29.45 1.67 -2.02
#